data_AF-A0A9R1RPK2-F1
#
_entry.id   AF-A0A9R1RPK2-F1
#
_cell.length_a   1.000
_cell.length_b   1.000
_cell.length_c   1.000
_cell.angle_alpha   90.00
_cell.angle_beta   90.00
_cell.angle_gamma   90.00
#
_symmetry.space_group_name_H-M   'P 1'
#
loop_
_entity.id
_entity.type
_entity.pdbx_description
1 polymer ?
#
loop_
_entity_poly.entity_id
_entity_poly.type
_entity_poly.pdbx_seq_one_letter_code
_entity_poly.pdbx_strand_id
1 'polypeptide(L)'
;MALVGFVDWRGNAIRKEVHGGVRAAWFLYVLTVVTNVVIIPNLLNLVTYLHGTMHMGVSASATTTTNFFGATSGFAMIAAFLSDSYITRFRTMLLFGPFMFLGYGLLALQAYLPSLRPPACNIEAELNSCEVVL
;
A
#
# COMPACT_ATOMS: atom_id res chain seq x y z
N MET A 1 0.17 -10.01 40.97
CA MET A 1 0.49 -8.60 40.69
C MET A 1 -0.10 -8.22 39.34
N ALA A 2 -1.31 -7.67 39.33
CA ALA A 2 -1.91 -7.13 38.11
C ALA A 2 -1.12 -5.89 37.69
N LEU A 3 -0.73 -5.80 36.43
CA LEU A 3 -0.12 -4.60 35.87
C LEU A 3 -1.18 -3.50 35.91
N VAL A 4 -1.09 -2.62 36.91
CA VAL A 4 -1.87 -1.39 36.97
C VAL A 4 -1.54 -0.58 35.72
N GLY A 5 -2.49 -0.47 34.78
CA GLY A 5 -2.40 0.49 33.68
C GLY A 5 -2.94 0.05 32.33
N PHE A 6 -3.06 -1.25 32.04
CA PHE A 6 -3.58 -1.69 30.74
C PHE A 6 -5.02 -2.20 30.84
N VAL A 7 -5.92 -1.51 30.14
CA VAL A 7 -7.34 -1.86 30.00
C VAL A 7 -7.64 -2.32 28.57
N ASP A 8 -8.54 -3.29 28.45
CA ASP A 8 -9.06 -3.80 27.18
C ASP A 8 -9.90 -2.71 26.47
N TRP A 9 -10.25 -2.91 25.19
CA TRP A 9 -11.15 -2.03 24.40
C TRP A 9 -12.55 -1.80 25.02
N ARG A 10 -12.89 -2.53 26.09
CA ARG A 10 -14.13 -2.46 26.88
C ARG A 10 -13.92 -1.85 28.27
N GLY A 11 -12.72 -1.35 28.58
CA GLY A 11 -12.37 -0.75 29.88
C GLY A 11 -12.07 -1.75 31.00
N ASN A 12 -12.08 -3.05 30.72
CA ASN A 12 -11.79 -4.10 31.70
C ASN A 12 -10.27 -4.29 31.88
N ALA A 13 -9.82 -4.73 33.05
CA ALA A 13 -8.41 -5.06 33.28
C ALA A 13 -7.92 -6.17 32.33
N ILE A 14 -6.74 -5.98 31.73
CA ILE A 14 -6.16 -6.96 30.81
C ILE A 14 -5.74 -8.23 31.56
N ARG A 15 -6.31 -9.37 31.15
CA ARG A 15 -5.86 -10.71 31.57
C ARG A 15 -4.89 -11.27 30.53
N LYS A 16 -3.64 -11.53 30.92
CA LYS A 16 -2.56 -12.08 30.05
C LYS A 16 -2.91 -13.43 29.41
N GLU A 17 -3.80 -14.19 30.04
CA GLU A 17 -4.24 -15.52 29.61
C GLU A 17 -5.22 -15.46 28.42
N VAL A 18 -5.90 -14.33 28.25
CA VAL A 18 -6.99 -14.16 27.28
C VAL A 18 -6.70 -13.07 26.25
N HIS A 19 -5.93 -12.04 26.63
CA HIS A 19 -5.59 -10.92 25.74
C HIS A 19 -4.14 -11.03 25.29
N GLY A 20 -3.93 -11.01 23.97
CA GLY A 20 -2.61 -11.08 23.34
C GLY A 20 -2.14 -12.52 23.04
N GLY A 21 -0.82 -12.71 23.06
CA GLY A 21 -0.18 -14.01 22.80
C GLY A 21 0.16 -14.29 21.33
N VAL A 22 0.61 -15.51 21.07
CA VAL A 22 1.17 -15.93 19.77
C VAL A 22 0.17 -15.75 18.63
N ARG A 23 -1.13 -15.97 18.87
CA ARG A 23 -2.18 -15.81 17.85
C ARG A 23 -2.29 -14.37 17.33
N ALA A 24 -2.22 -13.39 18.23
CA ALA A 24 -2.25 -11.98 17.85
C ALA A 24 -0.96 -11.55 17.15
N ALA A 25 0.19 -12.05 17.61
CA ALA A 25 1.48 -11.82 16.95
C ALA A 25 1.50 -12.39 15.52
N TRP A 26 0.90 -13.57 15.32
CA TRP A 26 0.81 -14.20 14.01
C TRP A 26 -0.07 -13.43 13.03
N PHE A 27 -1.18 -12.87 13.52
CA PHE A 27 -2.00 -11.97 12.71
C PHE A 27 -1.21 -10.75 12.22
N LEU A 28 -0.47 -10.08 13.12
CA LEU A 28 0.35 -8.92 12.75
C LEU A 28 1.49 -9.29 11.80
N TYR A 29 2.08 -10.48 11.98
CA TYR A 29 3.13 -10.97 11.10
C TYR A 29 2.61 -11.22 9.69
N VAL A 30 1.49 -11.95 9.55
CA VAL A 30 0.86 -12.21 8.25
C VAL A 30 0.48 -10.90 7.57
N LEU A 31 -0.12 -9.96 8.30
CA LEU A 31 -0.47 -8.64 7.76
C LEU A 31 0.78 -7.91 7.22
N THR A 32 1.87 -7.91 7.99
CA THR A 32 3.14 -7.29 7.60
C THR A 32 3.71 -7.94 6.34
N VAL A 33 3.70 -9.28 6.26
CA VAL A 33 4.17 -10.00 5.07
C VAL A 33 3.34 -9.65 3.85
N VAL A 34 2.01 -9.70 3.95
CA VAL A 34 1.10 -9.36 2.84
C VAL A 34 1.34 -7.93 2.35
N THR A 35 1.51 -6.97 3.27
CA THR A 35 1.81 -5.59 2.90
C THR A 35 3.16 -5.47 2.17
N ASN A 36 4.20 -6.16 2.63
CA ASN A 36 5.53 -6.09 1.99
C ASN A 36 5.56 -6.77 0.61
N VAL A 37 4.78 -7.84 0.41
CA VAL A 37 4.65 -8.51 -0.89
C VAL A 37 4.18 -7.54 -1.99
N VAL A 38 3.43 -6.50 -1.62
CA VAL A 38 2.96 -5.49 -2.58
C VAL A 38 3.91 -4.29 -2.67
N ILE A 39 4.42 -3.80 -1.53
CA ILE A 39 5.24 -2.57 -1.50
C ILE A 39 6.58 -2.77 -2.21
N ILE A 40 7.29 -3.86 -1.92
CA ILE A 40 8.65 -4.06 -2.43
C ILE A 40 8.68 -4.13 -3.97
N PRO A 41 7.82 -4.91 -4.64
CA PRO A 41 7.82 -4.94 -6.11
C PRO A 41 7.42 -3.62 -6.75
N ASN A 42 6.45 -2.89 -6.17
CA ASN A 42 6.04 -1.57 -6.67
C ASN A 42 7.18 -0.55 -6.54
N LEU A 43 7.91 -0.58 -5.43
CA LEU A 43 9.06 0.30 -5.24
C LEU A 43 10.15 0.09 -6.30
N LEU A 44 10.38 -1.16 -6.70
CA LEU A 44 11.45 -1.51 -7.63
C LEU A 44 11.04 -1.38 -9.10
N ASN A 45 9.78 -1.63 -9.45
CA ASN A 45 9.36 -1.81 -10.85
C ASN A 45 8.36 -0.77 -11.38
N LEU A 46 7.81 0.11 -10.53
CA LEU A 46 6.77 1.05 -10.99
C LEU A 46 7.29 2.04 -12.04
N VAL A 47 8.53 2.52 -11.93
CA VAL A 47 9.15 3.38 -12.96
C VAL A 47 9.25 2.65 -14.29
N THR A 48 9.76 1.42 -14.27
CA THR A 48 9.90 0.57 -15.48
C THR A 48 8.55 0.26 -16.09
N TYR A 49 7.52 0.05 -15.28
CA TYR A 49 6.16 -0.16 -15.74
C TYR A 49 5.58 1.08 -16.44
N LEU A 50 5.71 2.26 -15.84
CA LEU A 50 5.22 3.50 -16.42
C LEU A 50 5.94 3.85 -17.73
N HIS A 51 7.25 3.65 -17.76
CA HIS A 51 8.04 3.90 -18.96
C HIS A 51 7.75 2.86 -20.05
N GLY A 52 7.97 1.58 -19.73
CA GLY A 52 7.95 0.49 -20.72
C GLY A 52 6.55 0.04 -21.15
N THR A 53 5.55 0.12 -20.27
CA THR A 53 4.18 -0.35 -20.57
C THR A 53 3.19 0.79 -20.77
N MET A 54 3.33 1.89 -20.04
CA MET A 54 2.43 3.05 -20.19
C MET A 54 3.00 4.12 -21.14
N HIS A 55 4.18 3.88 -21.73
CA HIS A 55 4.87 4.76 -22.69
C HIS A 55 5.08 6.20 -22.20
N MET A 56 5.20 6.38 -20.88
CA MET A 56 5.55 7.69 -20.31
C MET A 56 7.04 7.97 -20.52
N GLY A 57 7.43 9.23 -20.72
CA GLY A 57 8.85 9.61 -20.78
C GLY A 57 9.60 9.24 -19.48
N VAL A 58 10.91 9.00 -19.56
CA VAL A 58 11.73 8.59 -18.40
C VAL A 58 11.61 9.58 -17.23
N SER A 59 11.69 10.88 -17.54
CA SER A 59 11.56 11.97 -16.55
C SER A 59 10.16 12.02 -15.92
N ALA A 60 9.11 11.87 -16.74
CA ALA A 60 7.74 11.86 -16.29
C ALA A 60 7.45 10.63 -15.41
N SER A 61 7.90 9.44 -15.81
CA SER A 61 7.75 8.19 -15.08
C SER A 61 8.37 8.25 -13.68
N ALA A 62 9.60 8.76 -13.59
CA ALA A 62 10.30 8.93 -12.32
C ALA A 62 9.60 9.96 -11.41
N THR A 63 9.12 11.06 -11.99
CA THR A 63 8.40 12.11 -11.25
C THR A 63 7.06 11.60 -10.73
N THR A 64 6.28 10.90 -11.56
CA THR A 64 4.99 10.31 -11.15
C THR A 64 5.19 9.27 -10.04
N THR A 65 6.20 8.41 -10.17
CA THR A 65 6.53 7.41 -9.15
C THR A 65 6.93 8.08 -7.83
N THR A 66 7.78 9.11 -7.89
CA THR A 66 8.21 9.87 -6.70
C THR A 66 7.05 10.61 -6.05
N ASN A 67 6.17 11.24 -6.84
CA ASN A 67 4.96 11.90 -6.34
C ASN A 67 4.02 10.90 -5.66
N PHE A 68 3.87 9.69 -6.23
CA PHE A 68 3.09 8.62 -5.60
C PHE A 68 3.66 8.21 -4.23
N PHE A 69 4.97 7.93 -4.15
CA PHE A 69 5.61 7.59 -2.87
C PHE A 69 5.60 8.75 -1.87
N GLY A 70 5.74 9.98 -2.34
CA GLY A 70 5.61 11.19 -1.52
C GLY A 70 4.19 11.34 -0.94
N ALA A 71 3.17 11.17 -1.78
CA ALA A 71 1.77 11.23 -1.35
C ALA A 71 1.45 10.13 -0.33
N THR A 72 1.84 8.88 -0.58
CA THR A 72 1.62 7.77 0.36
C THR A 72 2.28 8.02 1.72
N SER A 73 3.48 8.61 1.74
CA SER A 73 4.18 9.00 2.97
C SER A 73 3.42 10.09 3.73
N GLY A 74 2.86 11.08 3.02
CA GLY A 74 1.99 12.10 3.62
C GLY A 74 0.72 11.51 4.23
N PHE A 75 0.03 10.61 3.51
CA PHE A 75 -1.13 9.90 4.04
C PHE A 75 -0.78 9.02 5.24
N ALA A 76 0.40 8.40 5.26
CA ALA A 76 0.88 7.61 6.40
C ALA A 76 1.05 8.46 7.66
N MET A 77 1.57 9.69 7.54
CA MET A 77 1.63 10.62 8.68
C MET A 77 0.24 10.93 9.24
N ILE A 78 -0.74 11.23 8.37
CA ILE A 78 -2.11 11.50 8.78
C ILE A 78 -2.72 10.27 9.47
N ALA A 79 -2.53 9.09 8.90
CA ALA A 79 -3.04 7.84 9.46
C ALA A 79 -2.40 7.52 10.82
N ALA A 80 -1.10 7.77 10.99
CA ALA A 80 -0.40 7.61 12.26
C ALA A 80 -0.98 8.55 13.32
N PHE A 81 -1.11 9.84 13.02
CA PHE A 81 -1.69 10.82 13.93
C PHE A 81 -3.12 10.44 14.36
N LEU A 82 -3.95 9.99 13.41
CA LEU A 82 -5.32 9.56 13.68
C LEU A 82 -5.38 8.29 14.54
N SER A 83 -4.45 7.35 14.33
CA SER A 83 -4.36 6.10 15.11
C SER A 83 -3.85 6.31 16.52
N ASP A 84 -3.05 7.35 16.76
CA ASP A 84 -2.51 7.64 18.09
C ASP A 84 -3.48 8.52 18.90
N SER A 85 -4.24 9.39 18.24
CA SER A 85 -5.05 10.41 18.93
C SER A 85 -6.54 10.07 19.03
N TYR A 86 -7.12 9.35 18.06
CA TYR A 86 -8.59 9.24 17.96
C TYR A 86 -9.11 7.80 17.80
N ILE A 87 -8.43 6.94 17.03
CA ILE A 87 -8.93 5.61 16.66
C ILE A 87 -7.96 4.54 17.18
N THR A 88 -8.44 3.54 17.92
CA THR A 88 -7.58 2.45 18.38
C THR A 88 -6.88 1.75 17.20
N ARG A 89 -5.59 1.41 17.37
CA ARG A 89 -4.73 0.82 16.33
C ARG A 89 -5.32 -0.42 15.64
N PHE A 90 -6.13 -1.20 16.36
CA PHE A 90 -6.83 -2.35 15.79
C PHE A 90 -7.97 -1.93 14.83
N ARG A 91 -8.73 -0.89 15.19
CA ARG A 91 -9.80 -0.36 14.35
C ARG A 91 -9.25 0.34 13.10
N THR A 92 -8.13 1.05 13.20
CA THR A 92 -7.48 1.65 12.02
C THR A 92 -7.06 0.58 11.02
N MET A 93 -6.44 -0.51 11.46
CA MET A 93 -6.07 -1.63 10.58
C MET A 93 -7.29 -2.27 9.89
N LEU A 94 -8.38 -2.50 10.62
CA LEU A 94 -9.59 -3.10 10.04
C LEU A 94 -10.30 -2.19 9.04
N LEU A 95 -10.30 -0.88 9.27
CA LEU A 95 -10.94 0.08 8.37
C LEU A 95 -10.09 0.34 7.13
N PHE A 96 -8.82 0.69 7.29
CA PHE A 96 -7.95 1.12 6.18
C PHE A 96 -7.32 -0.04 5.41
N GLY A 97 -7.15 -1.22 6.03
CA GLY A 97 -6.57 -2.39 5.39
C GLY A 97 -7.30 -2.81 4.10
N PRO A 98 -8.63 -2.98 4.11
CA PRO A 98 -9.40 -3.28 2.90
C PRO A 98 -9.28 -2.22 1.81
N PHE A 99 -9.26 -0.92 2.15
CA PHE A 99 -9.07 0.14 1.17
C PHE A 99 -7.69 0.07 0.51
N MET A 100 -6.64 -0.22 1.28
CA MET A 100 -5.30 -0.44 0.75
C MET A 100 -5.27 -1.65 -0.19
N PHE A 101 -5.88 -2.76 0.22
CA PHE A 101 -5.97 -3.97 -0.61
C PHE A 101 -6.73 -3.72 -1.91
N LEU A 102 -7.85 -2.99 -1.85
CA LEU A 102 -8.61 -2.60 -3.04
C LEU A 102 -7.80 -1.69 -3.97
N GLY A 103 -7.08 -0.70 -3.43
CA GLY A 103 -6.25 0.20 -4.23
C GLY A 103 -5.18 -0.53 -5.02
N TYR A 104 -4.42 -1.42 -4.37
CA TYR A 104 -3.44 -2.25 -5.06
C TYR A 104 -4.06 -3.32 -5.95
N GLY A 105 -5.23 -3.86 -5.58
CA GLY A 105 -6.00 -4.77 -6.41
C GLY A 105 -6.46 -4.13 -7.72
N LEU A 106 -6.91 -2.86 -7.68
CA LEU A 106 -7.25 -2.09 -8.87
C LEU A 106 -6.03 -1.80 -9.73
N LEU A 107 -4.89 -1.46 -9.13
CA LEU A 107 -3.63 -1.29 -9.85
C LEU A 107 -3.21 -2.59 -10.56
N ALA A 108 -3.30 -3.73 -9.87
CA ALA A 108 -3.02 -5.04 -10.42
C ALA A 108 -4.01 -5.43 -11.53
N LEU A 109 -5.29 -5.06 -11.41
CA LEU A 109 -6.31 -5.32 -12.42
C LEU A 109 -6.11 -4.46 -13.67
N GLN A 110 -5.84 -3.16 -13.50
CA GLN A 110 -5.47 -2.25 -14.58
C GLN A 110 -4.23 -2.77 -15.31
N ALA A 111 -3.26 -3.29 -14.56
CA ALA A 111 -2.12 -3.96 -15.12
C ALA A 111 -2.54 -5.25 -15.87
N TYR A 112 -3.37 -6.10 -15.30
CA TYR A 112 -3.69 -7.36 -15.97
C TYR A 112 -4.50 -7.18 -17.27
N LEU A 113 -5.41 -6.20 -17.33
CA LEU A 113 -6.33 -6.02 -18.44
C LEU A 113 -5.70 -5.23 -19.60
N PRO A 114 -5.54 -5.84 -20.80
CA PRO A 114 -4.91 -5.16 -21.93
C PRO A 114 -5.75 -3.99 -22.47
N SER A 115 -7.06 -3.98 -22.21
CA SER A 115 -7.96 -2.87 -22.60
C SER A 115 -7.74 -1.60 -21.75
N LEU A 116 -7.08 -1.69 -20.59
CA LEU A 116 -6.77 -0.54 -19.72
C LEU A 116 -5.32 -0.06 -19.87
N ARG A 117 -4.61 -0.61 -20.87
CA ARG A 117 -3.24 -0.25 -21.19
C ARG A 117 -3.16 0.22 -22.65
N PRO A 118 -2.22 1.12 -22.98
CA PRO A 118 -1.97 1.46 -24.37
C PRO A 118 -1.52 0.19 -25.14
N PRO A 119 -1.80 0.12 -26.45
CA PRO A 119 -1.38 -1.00 -27.29
C PRO A 119 0.14 -1.12 -27.27
N ALA A 120 0.66 -2.36 -27.19
CA ALA A 120 2.09 -2.60 -27.10
C ALA A 120 2.83 -1.94 -28.27
N CYS A 121 3.75 -1.02 -27.94
CA CYS A 121 4.53 -0.27 -28.91
C CYS A 121 5.99 -0.34 -28.50
N ASN A 122 6.88 -0.54 -29.48
CA ASN A 122 8.29 -0.70 -29.19
C ASN A 122 8.97 0.67 -29.21
N ILE A 123 9.12 1.26 -28.01
CA ILE A 123 9.63 2.63 -27.80
C ILE A 123 11.02 2.83 -28.44
N GLU A 124 11.81 1.77 -28.58
CA GLU A 124 13.15 1.80 -29.17
C GLU A 124 13.17 1.68 -30.71
N ALA A 125 12.10 1.17 -31.33
CA ALA A 125 12.06 0.89 -32.78
C ALA A 125 11.21 1.88 -33.59
N GLU A 126 10.18 2.49 -32.99
CA GLU A 126 9.17 3.31 -33.69
C GLU A 126 8.97 4.65 -32.95
N LEU A 127 9.90 5.59 -33.17
CA LEU A 127 9.91 6.94 -32.57
C LEU A 127 8.64 7.77 -32.90
N ASN A 128 7.80 7.32 -33.83
CA ASN A 128 6.67 8.07 -34.40
C ASN A 128 5.29 7.42 -34.18
N SER A 129 5.18 6.25 -33.53
CA SER A 129 3.90 5.51 -33.45
C SER A 129 3.39 5.23 -32.03
N CYS A 130 4.16 5.50 -30.99
CA CYS A 130 3.66 5.37 -29.62
C CYS A 130 3.11 6.74 -29.17
N GLU A 131 1.78 6.88 -29.14
CA GLU A 131 1.16 8.10 -28.60
C GLU A 131 1.49 8.21 -27.10
N VAL A 132 2.20 9.28 -26.75
CA VAL A 132 2.59 9.56 -25.37
C VAL A 132 1.32 9.97 -24.61
N VAL A 133 0.89 9.14 -23.66
CA VAL A 133 -0.19 9.51 -22.75
C VAL A 133 0.38 10.56 -21.79
N LEU A 134 0.02 11.82 -22.07
CA LEU A 134 0.50 13.02 -21.37
C LEU A 134 -0.19 13.19 -20.01
#